data_AF-W6TQI4-F1
#
_entry.id   AF-W6TQI4-F1
#
_cell.length_a   1.000
_cell.length_b   1.000
_cell.length_c   1.000
_cell.angle_alpha   90.00
_cell.angle_beta   90.00
_cell.angle_gamma   90.00
#
_symmetry.space_group_name_H-M   'P 1'
#
loop_
_entity.id
_entity.type
_entity.pdbx_description
1 polymer ?
#
loop_
_entity_poly.entity_id
_entity_poly.type
_entity_poly.pdbx_seq_one_letter_code
_entity_poly.pdbx_strand_id
1 'polypeptide(L)'
;MAIQAAIYRVKKAVTFNRGGHGRKRKRKSLEDYQHQERNYIDYKLHVYSRMLIDLCVKHEAATLILVNQELKEEIAKDDQFLLRNWSYYSLKEKIAYKADRAGIQLVVE
;
A
#
# COMPACT_ATOMS: atom_id res chain seq x y z
N MET A 1 13.81 -3.76 3.82
CA MET A 1 13.42 -3.18 2.51
C MET A 1 14.36 -2.02 2.16
N ALA A 2 14.84 -1.90 0.91
CA ALA A 2 15.86 -0.92 0.53
C ALA A 2 15.42 0.55 0.71
N ILE A 3 14.17 0.89 0.34
CA ILE A 3 13.61 2.24 0.46
C ILE A 3 13.52 2.66 1.94
N GLN A 4 13.11 1.76 2.83
CA GLN A 4 13.03 2.03 4.26
C GLN A 4 14.40 2.28 4.90
N ALA A 5 15.42 1.52 4.49
CA ALA A 5 16.79 1.78 4.92
C ALA A 5 17.29 3.15 4.44
N ALA A 6 16.92 3.56 3.22
CA ALA A 6 17.23 4.90 2.70
C ALA A 6 16.52 6.00 3.50
N ILE A 7 15.22 5.85 3.78
CA ILE A 7 14.45 6.78 4.63
C ILE A 7 15.10 6.93 5.99
N TYR A 8 15.54 5.83 6.62
CA TYR A 8 16.19 5.88 7.92
C TYR A 8 17.50 6.68 7.89
N ARG A 9 18.34 6.48 6.86
CA ARG A 9 19.57 7.26 6.67
C ARG A 9 19.28 8.73 6.45
N VAL A 10 18.33 9.06 5.55
CA VAL A 10 17.95 10.44 5.24
C VAL A 10 17.36 11.13 6.47
N LYS A 11 16.53 10.44 7.26
CA LYS A 11 15.96 10.96 8.51
C LYS A 11 17.04 11.41 9.50
N LYS A 12 18.15 10.67 9.62
CA LYS A 12 19.31 11.09 10.42
C LYS A 12 20.06 12.27 9.79
N ALA A 13 20.22 12.29 8.47
CA ALA A 13 20.95 13.35 7.77
C ALA A 13 20.21 14.71 7.78
N VAL A 14 18.88 14.70 7.83
CA VAL A 14 18.02 15.91 7.78
C VAL A 14 18.32 16.93 8.88
N THR A 15 18.84 16.51 10.04
CA THR A 15 19.22 17.42 11.13
C THR A 15 20.36 18.35 10.70
N PHE A 16 21.26 17.88 9.84
CA PHE A 16 22.43 18.60 9.32
C PHE A 16 22.14 19.43 8.06
N ASN A 17 20.92 19.35 7.50
CA ASN A 17 20.53 20.20 6.38
C ASN A 17 20.54 21.68 6.78
N ARG A 18 20.93 22.56 5.84
CA ARG A 18 20.92 24.02 6.00
C ARG A 18 19.54 24.50 6.49
N GLY A 19 19.54 25.28 7.57
CA GLY A 19 18.36 25.86 8.18
C GLY A 19 17.93 27.18 7.52
N GLY A 20 17.05 27.94 8.19
CA GLY A 20 16.69 29.31 7.79
C GLY A 20 15.52 29.45 6.80
N HIS A 21 15.13 28.38 6.12
CA HIS A 21 14.02 28.40 5.14
C HIS A 21 12.81 27.54 5.57
N GLY A 22 12.66 27.33 6.87
CA GLY A 22 11.53 26.59 7.45
C GLY A 22 11.65 25.05 7.43
N ARG A 23 10.77 24.41 8.19
CA ARG A 23 10.78 22.95 8.41
C ARG A 23 10.56 22.16 7.12
N LYS A 24 9.64 22.61 6.27
CA LYS A 24 9.33 21.97 4.98
C LYS A 24 10.55 21.92 4.08
N ARG A 25 11.27 23.04 3.93
CA ARG A 25 12.50 23.08 3.12
C ARG A 25 13.60 22.19 3.70
N LYS A 26 13.77 22.19 5.04
CA LYS A 26 14.75 21.36 5.73
C LYS A 26 14.46 19.85 5.58
N ARG A 27 13.18 19.45 5.55
CA ARG A 27 12.72 18.06 5.47
C ARG A 27 12.39 17.57 4.05
N LYS A 28 12.52 18.43 3.03
CA LYS A 28 12.16 18.10 1.63
C LYS A 28 12.71 16.73 1.19
N SER A 29 13.99 16.46 1.43
CA SER A 29 14.59 15.18 1.04
C SER A 29 13.91 13.99 1.72
N LEU A 30 13.56 14.09 3.00
CA LEU A 30 12.84 13.02 3.70
C LEU A 30 11.44 12.80 3.12
N GLU A 31 10.73 13.90 2.84
CA GLU A 31 9.38 13.86 2.24
C GLU A 31 9.41 13.20 0.85
N ASP A 32 10.43 13.50 0.04
CA ASP A 32 10.61 12.90 -1.30
C ASP A 32 10.75 11.35 -1.21
N TYR A 33 11.57 10.84 -0.29
CA TYR A 33 11.72 9.39 -0.09
C TYR A 33 10.46 8.74 0.48
N GLN A 34 9.75 9.41 1.39
CA GLN A 34 8.47 8.92 1.92
C GLN A 34 7.41 8.86 0.81
N HIS A 35 7.41 9.82 -0.11
CA HIS A 35 6.54 9.81 -1.28
C HIS A 35 6.88 8.64 -2.22
N GLN A 36 8.18 8.36 -2.44
CA GLN A 36 8.60 7.19 -3.21
C GLN A 36 8.16 5.87 -2.57
N GLU A 37 8.24 5.73 -1.25
CA GLU A 37 7.73 4.56 -0.52
C GLU A 37 6.22 4.37 -0.76
N ARG A 38 5.44 5.45 -0.61
CA ARG A 38 3.98 5.42 -0.84
C ARG A 38 3.64 5.03 -2.28
N ASN A 39 4.29 5.64 -3.26
CA ASN A 39 4.08 5.33 -4.68
C ASN A 39 4.43 3.88 -4.99
N TYR A 40 5.52 3.35 -4.42
CA TYR A 40 5.92 1.97 -4.62
C TYR A 40 4.87 1.00 -4.05
N ILE A 41 4.40 1.26 -2.83
CA ILE A 41 3.35 0.46 -2.19
C ILE A 41 2.07 0.49 -3.03
N ASP A 42 1.61 1.68 -3.42
CA ASP A 42 0.39 1.84 -4.21
C ASP A 42 0.49 1.10 -5.55
N TYR A 43 1.61 1.22 -6.25
CA TYR A 43 1.90 0.45 -7.46
C TYR A 43 1.80 -1.06 -7.22
N LYS A 44 2.41 -1.56 -6.15
CA LYS A 44 2.35 -3.01 -5.82
C LYS A 44 0.92 -3.45 -5.54
N LEU A 45 0.13 -2.67 -4.82
CA LEU A 45 -1.29 -2.97 -4.58
C LEU A 45 -2.10 -3.00 -5.87
N HIS A 46 -1.83 -2.09 -6.82
CA HIS A 46 -2.43 -2.12 -8.15
C HIS A 46 -2.05 -3.39 -8.93
N VAL A 47 -0.78 -3.77 -8.91
CA VAL A 47 -0.29 -5.00 -9.55
C VAL A 47 -0.95 -6.23 -8.94
N TYR A 48 -0.96 -6.36 -7.62
CA TYR A 48 -1.52 -7.53 -6.94
C TYR A 48 -3.02 -7.67 -7.14
N SER A 49 -3.77 -6.57 -7.00
CA SER A 49 -5.20 -6.59 -7.29
C SER A 49 -5.49 -6.93 -8.76
N ARG A 50 -4.66 -6.48 -9.70
CA ARG A 50 -4.82 -6.85 -11.11
C ARG A 50 -4.52 -8.33 -11.36
N MET A 51 -3.41 -8.83 -10.81
CA MET A 51 -3.03 -10.24 -10.90
C MET A 51 -4.12 -11.17 -10.34
N LEU A 52 -4.74 -10.78 -9.22
CA LEU A 52 -5.84 -11.54 -8.62
C LEU A 52 -7.05 -11.62 -9.58
N ILE A 53 -7.47 -10.49 -10.14
CA ILE A 53 -8.61 -10.45 -11.06
C ILE A 53 -8.29 -11.18 -12.37
N ASP A 54 -7.08 -11.01 -12.92
CA ASP A 54 -6.67 -11.73 -14.14
C ASP A 54 -6.67 -13.26 -13.91
N LEU A 55 -6.31 -13.72 -12.71
CA LEU A 55 -6.43 -15.12 -12.32
C LEU A 55 -7.90 -15.58 -12.33
N CYS A 56 -8.81 -14.80 -11.75
CA CYS A 56 -10.23 -15.12 -11.74
C CYS A 56 -10.83 -15.18 -13.15
N VAL A 57 -10.47 -14.22 -14.01
CA VAL A 57 -10.90 -14.21 -15.42
C VAL A 57 -10.36 -15.43 -16.16
N LYS A 58 -9.10 -15.80 -15.95
CA LYS A 58 -8.49 -16.98 -16.57
C LYS A 58 -9.20 -18.29 -16.19
N HIS A 59 -9.73 -18.36 -14.97
CA HIS A 59 -10.45 -19.51 -14.45
C HIS A 59 -11.97 -19.39 -14.56
N GLU A 60 -12.48 -18.38 -15.28
CA GLU A 60 -13.92 -18.14 -15.47
C GLU A 60 -14.71 -18.05 -14.15
N ALA A 61 -14.06 -17.52 -13.11
CA ALA A 61 -14.68 -17.37 -11.80
C ALA A 61 -15.68 -16.21 -11.80
N ALA A 62 -16.95 -16.51 -11.48
CA ALA A 62 -18.00 -15.51 -11.39
C ALA A 62 -17.97 -14.72 -10.07
N THR A 63 -17.50 -15.34 -8.98
CA THR A 63 -17.56 -14.75 -7.63
C THR A 63 -16.20 -14.85 -6.93
N LEU A 64 -15.77 -13.75 -6.33
CA LEU A 64 -14.60 -13.67 -5.45
C LEU A 64 -15.07 -13.42 -4.01
N ILE A 65 -14.72 -14.33 -3.10
CA ILE A 65 -15.08 -14.24 -1.68
C ILE A 65 -13.85 -13.86 -0.87
N LEU A 66 -13.93 -12.72 -0.19
CA LEU A 66 -12.91 -12.26 0.75
C LEU A 66 -13.28 -12.71 2.15
N VAL A 67 -12.65 -13.79 2.62
CA VAL A 67 -12.93 -14.41 3.93
C VAL A 67 -12.05 -13.85 5.05
N ASN A 68 -12.61 -13.75 6.25
CA ASN A 68 -11.96 -13.40 7.52
C ASN A 68 -11.36 -11.98 7.50
N GLN A 69 -12.08 -10.99 6.97
CA GLN A 69 -11.55 -9.62 6.90
C GLN A 69 -11.37 -8.99 8.28
N GLU A 70 -12.31 -9.16 9.21
CA GLU A 70 -12.23 -8.54 10.55
C GLU A 70 -11.03 -9.06 11.35
N LEU A 71 -10.82 -10.37 11.37
CA LEU A 71 -9.69 -11.00 12.03
C LEU A 71 -8.34 -10.56 11.43
N LYS A 72 -8.30 -10.41 10.09
CA LYS A 72 -7.10 -9.94 9.38
C LYS A 72 -6.81 -8.47 9.64
N GLU A 73 -7.83 -7.64 9.78
CA GLU A 73 -7.70 -6.24 10.17
C GLU A 73 -7.21 -6.10 11.61
N GLU A 74 -7.67 -6.96 12.52
CA GLU A 74 -7.22 -6.99 13.91
C GLU A 74 -5.74 -7.40 14.03
N ILE A 75 -5.35 -8.49 13.36
CA ILE A 75 -3.95 -8.92 13.30
C ILE A 75 -3.07 -7.85 12.64
N ALA A 76 -3.57 -7.19 11.60
CA ALA A 76 -2.84 -6.10 10.95
C ALA A 76 -2.62 -4.92 11.90
N LYS A 77 -3.57 -4.58 12.80
CA LYS A 77 -3.37 -3.50 13.77
C LYS A 77 -2.16 -3.71 14.65
N ASP A 78 -1.89 -4.95 15.04
CA ASP A 78 -0.74 -5.30 15.86
C ASP A 78 0.56 -5.37 15.05
N ASP A 79 0.48 -5.65 13.75
CA ASP A 79 1.63 -5.65 12.85
C ASP A 79 1.83 -4.30 12.14
N GLN A 80 2.68 -3.45 12.73
CA GLN A 80 3.10 -2.17 12.12
C GLN A 80 3.68 -2.32 10.72
N PHE A 81 4.31 -3.45 10.38
CA PHE A 81 4.86 -3.68 9.05
C PHE A 81 3.73 -3.91 8.04
N LEU A 82 2.68 -4.65 8.40
CA LEU A 82 1.51 -4.83 7.56
C LEU A 82 0.76 -3.51 7.38
N LEU A 83 0.45 -2.77 8.44
CA LEU A 83 -0.23 -1.47 8.31
C LEU A 83 0.52 -0.49 7.42
N ARG A 84 1.86 -0.45 7.54
CA ARG A 84 2.69 0.47 6.79
C ARG A 84 2.79 0.12 5.31
N ASN A 85 2.84 -1.18 4.97
CA ASN A 85 3.09 -1.63 3.60
C ASN A 85 1.83 -2.14 2.88
N TRP A 86 0.78 -2.45 3.63
CA TRP A 86 -0.44 -3.09 3.16
C TRP A 86 -1.65 -2.44 3.85
N SER A 87 -2.11 -1.34 3.26
CA SER A 87 -3.37 -0.74 3.71
C SER A 87 -4.51 -1.63 3.20
N TYR A 88 -5.04 -2.48 4.08
CA TYR A 88 -6.13 -3.43 3.79
C TYR A 88 -7.30 -2.74 3.10
N TYR A 89 -7.66 -1.56 3.60
CA TYR A 89 -8.68 -0.71 3.03
C TYR A 89 -8.40 -0.38 1.55
N SER A 90 -7.22 0.16 1.24
CA SER A 90 -6.85 0.51 -0.14
C SER A 90 -6.78 -0.70 -1.08
N LEU A 91 -6.40 -1.88 -0.57
CA LEU A 91 -6.38 -3.07 -1.41
C LEU A 91 -7.79 -3.54 -1.72
N LYS A 92 -8.67 -3.58 -0.71
CA LYS A 92 -10.08 -3.96 -0.86
C LYS A 92 -10.77 -3.08 -1.89
N GLU A 93 -10.57 -1.77 -1.82
CA GLU A 93 -11.08 -0.83 -2.84
C GLU A 93 -10.54 -1.13 -4.24
N LYS A 94 -9.22 -1.36 -4.38
CA LYS A 94 -8.60 -1.65 -5.67
C LYS A 94 -9.03 -3.00 -6.26
N ILE A 95 -9.37 -3.98 -5.41
CA ILE A 95 -9.95 -5.26 -5.83
C ILE A 95 -11.39 -5.03 -6.26
N ALA A 96 -12.23 -4.39 -5.43
CA ALA A 96 -13.63 -4.11 -5.72
C ALA A 96 -13.79 -3.38 -7.05
N TYR A 97 -13.03 -2.30 -7.26
CA TYR A 97 -13.04 -1.53 -8.50
C TYR A 97 -12.67 -2.38 -9.75
N LYS A 98 -11.68 -3.28 -9.64
CA LYS A 98 -11.25 -4.11 -10.77
C LYS A 98 -12.17 -5.32 -11.00
N ALA A 99 -12.74 -5.87 -9.93
CA ALA A 99 -13.72 -6.95 -9.99
C ALA A 99 -15.00 -6.48 -10.69
N ASP A 100 -15.53 -5.33 -10.29
CA ASP A 100 -16.71 -4.69 -10.90
C ASP A 100 -16.50 -4.48 -12.41
N ARG A 101 -15.33 -3.93 -12.78
CA ARG A 101 -14.96 -3.76 -14.20
C ARG A 101 -14.80 -5.06 -14.99
N ALA A 102 -14.53 -6.18 -14.33
CA ALA A 102 -14.40 -7.48 -14.95
C ALA A 102 -15.71 -8.30 -14.89
N GLY A 103 -16.78 -7.75 -14.29
CA GLY A 103 -18.05 -8.45 -14.09
C GLY A 103 -17.99 -9.55 -13.02
N ILE A 104 -17.02 -9.50 -12.11
CA ILE A 104 -16.85 -10.48 -11.03
C ILE A 104 -17.52 -9.96 -9.76
N GLN A 105 -18.41 -10.75 -9.17
CA GLN A 105 -19.07 -10.38 -7.93
C GLN A 105 -18.11 -10.51 -6.74
N LEU A 106 -17.93 -9.43 -5.99
CA LEU A 106 -17.15 -9.42 -4.76
C LEU A 106 -18.07 -9.62 -3.54
N VAL A 107 -17.85 -10.69 -2.79
CA VAL A 107 -18.51 -10.93 -1.49
C VAL A 107 -17.47 -10.80 -0.38
N VAL A 108 -17.83 -10.14 0.71
CA VAL A 108 -16.97 -9.92 1.86
C VAL A 108 -17.59 -10.63 3.05
N GLU A 109 -16.88 -11.61 3.60
CA GLU A 109 -17.27 -12.41 4.77
C GLU A 109 -16.21 -12.33 5.89
#